data_AF-A0AAW4XZC3-F1
#
_entry.id   AF-A0AAW4XZC3-F1
#
_cell.length_a   1.000
_cell.length_b   1.000
_cell.length_c   1.000
_cell.angle_alpha   90.00
_cell.angle_beta   90.00
_cell.angle_gamma   90.00
#
_symmetry.space_group_name_H-M   'P 1'
#
loop_
_entity.id
_entity.type
_entity.pdbx_description
1 polymer ?
#
loop_
_entity_poly.entity_id
_entity_poly.type
_entity_poly.pdbx_seq_one_letter_code
_entity_poly.pdbx_strand_id
1 'polypeptide(L)'
;MIVLQDTGRIALAKALAAMPAYFAWGRGDGAWQEPPAVPIAGQMRDEIGRSLATIVEYVVPATEADYDYMAPEGVGDNILYYKKSAEPSQWLYLQANFGFFDADGETVRECALFFGTTVTPDTPPGHRYITADQVATPGDMYTLEYRKPSPRERKQETEFLILPL
;
A
#
# COMPACT_ATOMS: atom_id res chain seq x y z
N MET A 1 -8.66 4.00 31.77
CA MET A 1 -8.33 4.23 30.35
C MET A 1 -7.17 3.32 30.00
N ILE A 2 -7.32 2.45 29.02
CA ILE A 2 -6.26 1.52 28.57
C ILE A 2 -5.67 2.11 27.29
N VAL A 3 -4.35 2.11 27.17
CA VAL A 3 -3.62 2.62 26.01
C VAL A 3 -2.78 1.49 25.43
N LEU A 4 -2.78 1.34 24.11
CA LEU A 4 -1.93 0.37 23.42
C LEU A 4 -0.46 0.77 23.62
N GLN A 5 0.30 -0.11 24.28
CA GLN A 5 1.71 0.09 24.56
C GLN A 5 2.55 -0.15 23.31
N ASP A 6 3.73 0.48 23.24
CA ASP A 6 4.66 0.35 22.12
C ASP A 6 5.04 -1.12 21.85
N THR A 7 5.17 -1.94 22.90
CA THR A 7 5.41 -3.39 22.74
C THR A 7 4.26 -4.11 22.02
N GLY A 8 3.02 -3.67 22.22
CA GLY A 8 1.85 -4.17 21.49
C GLY A 8 1.82 -3.69 20.04
N ARG A 9 2.19 -2.43 19.80
CA ARG A 9 2.32 -1.86 18.44
C ARG A 9 3.41 -2.57 17.63
N ILE A 10 4.56 -2.84 18.26
CA ILE A 10 5.65 -3.65 17.68
C ILE A 10 5.19 -5.08 17.40
N ALA A 11 4.38 -5.68 18.28
CA ALA A 11 3.83 -7.01 18.03
C ALA A 11 2.89 -7.02 16.81
N LEU A 12 2.06 -5.99 16.65
CA LEU A 12 1.24 -5.80 15.45
C LEU A 12 2.11 -5.62 14.20
N ALA A 13 3.17 -4.81 14.27
CA ALA A 13 4.11 -4.63 13.18
C ALA A 13 4.73 -5.95 12.71
N LYS A 14 5.17 -6.78 13.67
CA LYS A 14 5.70 -8.11 13.37
C LYS A 14 4.69 -9.01 12.67
N ALA A 15 3.43 -8.97 13.11
CA ALA A 15 2.37 -9.75 12.49
C ALA A 15 2.09 -9.30 11.05
N LEU A 16 1.96 -7.98 10.83
CA LEU A 16 1.74 -7.43 9.49
C LEU A 16 2.92 -7.71 8.54
N ALA A 17 4.16 -7.55 9.02
CA ALA A 17 5.36 -7.80 8.22
C ALA A 17 5.55 -9.28 7.82
N ALA A 18 4.93 -10.21 8.56
CA ALA A 18 4.95 -11.63 8.23
C ALA A 18 3.88 -12.05 7.21
N MET A 19 2.93 -11.16 6.89
CA MET A 19 1.87 -11.42 5.91
C MET A 19 2.24 -10.88 4.53
N PRO A 20 1.74 -11.49 3.44
CA PRO A 20 1.88 -10.90 2.12
C PRO A 20 1.14 -9.57 2.07
N ALA A 21 1.85 -8.50 1.72
CA ALA A 21 1.30 -7.16 1.57
C ALA A 21 1.13 -6.83 0.09
N TYR A 22 -0.06 -6.41 -0.33
CA TYR A 22 -0.37 -6.08 -1.71
C TYR A 22 -0.89 -4.65 -1.81
N PHE A 23 -0.29 -3.87 -2.70
CA PHE A 23 -0.86 -2.60 -3.14
C PHE A 23 -1.80 -2.87 -4.30
N ALA A 24 -3.05 -2.44 -4.21
CA ALA A 24 -4.08 -2.64 -5.21
C ALA A 24 -4.49 -1.31 -5.84
N TRP A 25 -4.74 -1.35 -7.14
CA TRP A 25 -5.23 -0.22 -7.93
C TRP A 25 -6.65 -0.46 -8.38
N GLY A 26 -7.47 0.58 -8.39
CA GLY A 26 -8.86 0.49 -8.82
C GLY A 26 -9.31 1.66 -9.67
N ARG A 27 -10.35 1.45 -10.47
CA ARG A 27 -10.98 2.46 -11.33
C ARG A 27 -11.99 3.32 -10.59
N GLY A 28 -12.33 3.02 -9.34
CA GLY A 28 -13.34 3.79 -8.63
C GLY A 28 -14.73 3.65 -9.26
N ASP A 29 -15.42 4.78 -9.44
CA ASP A 29 -16.67 4.83 -10.24
C ASP A 29 -16.43 5.13 -11.73
N GLY A 30 -15.17 5.23 -12.15
CA GLY A 30 -14.76 5.59 -13.51
C GLY A 30 -14.95 7.06 -13.89
N ALA A 31 -15.68 7.86 -13.10
CA ALA A 31 -16.17 9.17 -13.51
C ALA A 31 -15.57 10.36 -12.74
N TRP A 32 -15.21 10.19 -11.46
CA TRP A 32 -14.82 11.35 -10.63
C TRP A 32 -13.54 12.05 -11.12
N GLN A 33 -13.55 13.37 -11.23
CA GLN A 33 -12.32 14.14 -11.52
C GLN A 33 -11.60 14.56 -10.24
N GLU A 34 -12.38 14.81 -9.20
CA GLU A 34 -11.90 15.06 -7.84
C GLU A 34 -12.35 13.89 -6.95
N PRO A 35 -11.45 13.34 -6.12
CA PRO A 35 -11.79 12.18 -5.31
C PRO A 35 -12.88 12.52 -4.29
N PRO A 36 -13.94 11.70 -4.18
CA PRO A 36 -14.89 11.84 -3.08
C PRO A 36 -14.22 11.47 -1.75
N ALA A 37 -14.88 11.79 -0.64
CA ALA A 37 -14.43 11.33 0.67
C ALA A 37 -14.44 9.79 0.72
N VAL A 38 -13.36 9.20 1.27
CA VAL A 38 -13.27 7.76 1.49
C VAL A 38 -14.18 7.38 2.67
N PRO A 39 -15.12 6.43 2.51
CA PRO A 39 -15.93 5.95 3.62
C PRO A 39 -15.10 5.14 4.63
N ILE A 40 -15.43 5.22 5.93
CA ILE A 40 -14.72 4.47 6.99
C ILE A 40 -14.79 2.94 6.77
N ALA A 41 -15.94 2.44 6.32
CA ALA A 41 -16.12 1.04 5.90
C ALA A 41 -16.10 0.93 4.36
N GLY A 42 -15.20 1.68 3.72
CA GLY A 42 -15.03 1.67 2.28
C GLY A 42 -14.56 0.32 1.77
N GLN A 43 -14.82 0.08 0.50
CA GLN A 43 -14.24 -1.03 -0.28
C GLN A 43 -13.76 -0.43 -1.60
N MET A 44 -12.82 -1.10 -2.26
CA MET A 44 -12.52 -0.78 -3.65
C MET A 44 -13.77 -0.99 -4.49
N ARG A 45 -14.10 -0.02 -5.35
CA ARG A 45 -15.31 -0.08 -6.16
C ARG A 45 -15.12 -0.96 -7.39
N ASP A 46 -13.94 -0.89 -7.99
CA ASP A 46 -13.59 -1.67 -9.18
C ASP A 46 -12.08 -1.89 -9.23
N GLU A 47 -11.63 -3.05 -8.74
CA GLU A 47 -10.21 -3.39 -8.72
C GLU A 47 -9.69 -3.73 -10.13
N ILE A 48 -8.54 -3.16 -10.47
CA ILE A 48 -7.81 -3.46 -11.71
C ILE A 48 -6.85 -4.65 -11.47
N GLY A 49 -6.09 -4.57 -10.38
CA GLY A 49 -5.12 -5.57 -9.98
C GLY A 49 -4.26 -5.07 -8.83
N ARG A 50 -3.35 -5.91 -8.37
CA ARG A 50 -2.51 -5.64 -7.20
C ARG A 50 -1.10 -6.18 -7.37
N SER A 51 -0.12 -5.48 -6.79
CA SER A 51 1.29 -5.86 -6.81
C SER A 51 1.78 -6.20 -5.40
N LEU A 52 2.47 -7.33 -5.28
CA LEU A 52 3.11 -7.74 -4.03
C LEU A 52 4.21 -6.74 -3.64
N ALA A 53 4.21 -6.31 -2.39
CA ALA A 53 5.25 -5.46 -1.82
C ALA A 53 6.62 -6.14 -1.94
N THR A 54 7.56 -5.42 -2.55
CA THR A 54 8.96 -5.84 -2.70
C THR A 54 9.84 -5.43 -1.55
N ILE A 55 9.41 -4.42 -0.78
CA ILE A 55 10.09 -3.96 0.42
C ILE A 55 9.06 -3.96 1.54
N VAL A 56 9.43 -4.60 2.65
CA VAL A 56 8.71 -4.57 3.92
C VAL A 56 9.78 -4.47 5.01
N GLU A 57 9.95 -3.27 5.56
CA GLU A 57 11.05 -2.97 6.48
C GLU A 57 10.55 -2.20 7.70
N TYR A 58 11.17 -2.45 8.85
CA TYR A 58 10.96 -1.63 10.04
C TYR A 58 11.67 -0.29 9.87
N VAL A 59 10.99 0.78 10.25
CA VAL A 59 11.55 2.14 10.22
C VAL A 59 11.31 2.87 11.54
N VAL A 60 12.02 3.95 11.76
CA VAL A 60 11.79 4.86 12.90
C VAL A 60 11.77 6.30 12.40
N PRO A 61 11.06 7.23 13.08
CA PRO A 61 11.13 8.64 12.76
C PRO A 61 12.58 9.14 12.74
N ALA A 62 12.87 9.97 11.76
CA ALA A 62 14.19 10.52 11.50
C ALA A 62 14.12 12.04 11.30
N THR A 63 15.22 12.62 10.86
CA THR A 63 15.32 14.03 10.50
C THR A 63 15.73 14.15 9.04
N GLU A 64 15.54 15.32 8.45
CA GLU A 64 15.98 15.63 7.09
C GLU A 64 17.49 15.39 6.86
N ALA A 65 18.31 15.42 7.91
CA ALA A 65 19.75 15.20 7.80
C ALA A 65 20.18 13.72 7.75
N ASP A 66 19.30 12.76 8.10
CA ASP A 66 19.67 11.36 8.31
C ASP A 66 18.51 10.39 8.04
N TYR A 67 17.82 10.58 6.90
CA TYR A 67 16.68 9.74 6.51
C TYR A 67 17.04 8.76 5.38
N ASP A 68 16.32 7.65 5.33
CA ASP A 68 16.30 6.72 4.18
C ASP A 68 15.02 6.91 3.35
N TYR A 69 13.92 7.31 3.99
CA TYR A 69 12.60 7.46 3.38
C TYR A 69 11.93 8.79 3.75
N MET A 70 11.15 9.32 2.81
CA MET A 70 10.29 10.49 2.98
C MET A 70 8.85 10.08 2.73
N ALA A 71 7.92 10.61 3.52
CA ALA A 71 6.49 10.43 3.30
C ALA A 71 5.74 11.75 3.57
N PRO A 72 4.66 12.04 2.85
CA PRO A 72 3.84 13.22 3.13
C PRO A 72 3.16 13.09 4.50
N GLU A 73 3.13 14.17 5.27
CA GLU A 73 2.35 14.27 6.52
C GLU A 73 0.88 14.60 6.19
N GLY A 74 0.10 13.59 5.83
CA GLY A 74 -1.32 13.77 5.51
C GLY A 74 -1.55 14.67 4.29
N VAL A 75 -2.54 15.56 4.37
CA VAL A 75 -2.89 16.50 3.29
C VAL A 75 -2.12 17.80 3.48
N GLY A 76 -0.95 17.95 2.83
CA GLY A 76 -0.12 19.16 2.87
C GLY A 76 1.30 18.94 2.34
N ASP A 77 2.13 19.99 2.40
CA ASP A 77 3.53 19.98 1.94
C ASP A 77 4.53 19.53 3.03
N ASN A 78 4.03 19.18 4.22
CA ASN A 78 4.88 18.70 5.31
C ASN A 78 5.41 17.32 4.97
N ILE A 79 6.70 17.12 5.20
CA ILE A 79 7.39 15.85 4.92
C ILE A 79 7.85 15.24 6.24
N LEU A 80 7.46 13.99 6.46
CA LEU A 80 7.99 13.15 7.52
C LEU A 80 9.18 12.36 7.00
N TYR A 81 10.19 12.26 7.84
CA TYR A 81 11.43 11.56 7.55
C TYR A 81 11.52 10.28 8.38
N TYR A 82 11.99 9.21 7.75
CA TYR A 82 12.14 7.91 8.40
C TYR A 82 13.48 7.26 8.02
N LYS A 83 14.03 6.50 8.96
CA LYS A 83 15.26 5.74 8.79
C LYS A 83 14.99 4.26 9.04
N LYS A 84 15.68 3.39 8.31
CA LYS A 84 15.62 1.93 8.51
C LYS A 84 16.02 1.57 9.92
N SER A 85 15.30 0.60 10.48
CA SER A 85 15.58 0.00 11.77
C SER A 85 15.95 -1.48 11.61
N ALA A 86 17.09 -1.86 12.17
CA ALA A 86 17.46 -3.29 12.26
C ALA A 86 16.62 -4.04 13.30
N GLU A 87 16.13 -3.34 14.31
CA GLU A 87 15.24 -3.87 15.33
C GLU A 87 13.77 -3.64 14.96
N PRO A 88 12.85 -4.55 15.29
CA PRO A 88 11.42 -4.33 15.09
C PRO A 88 10.92 -3.05 15.78
N SER A 89 10.20 -2.22 15.04
CA SER A 89 9.62 -0.96 15.51
C SER A 89 8.10 -0.96 15.32
N GLN A 90 7.44 0.09 15.80
CA GLN A 90 6.00 0.31 15.56
C GLN A 90 5.69 0.98 14.20
N TRP A 91 6.69 1.10 13.32
CA TRP A 91 6.48 1.64 11.98
C TRP A 91 6.99 0.67 10.92
N LEU A 92 6.17 0.48 9.88
CA LEU A 92 6.53 -0.31 8.72
C LEU A 92 6.57 0.56 7.47
N TYR A 93 7.66 0.50 6.73
CA TYR A 93 7.73 0.95 5.35
C TYR A 93 7.38 -0.23 4.44
N LEU A 94 6.40 -0.04 3.57
CA LEU A 94 6.04 -1.00 2.53
C LEU A 94 6.14 -0.33 1.17
N GLN A 95 6.65 -1.05 0.17
CA GLN A 95 6.73 -0.58 -1.21
C GLN A 95 6.43 -1.71 -2.18
N ALA A 96 5.58 -1.44 -3.16
CA ALA A 96 5.43 -2.26 -4.37
C ALA A 96 5.84 -1.47 -5.60
N ASN A 97 6.38 -2.18 -6.59
CA ASN A 97 6.67 -1.63 -7.90
C ASN A 97 5.67 -2.20 -8.90
N PHE A 98 5.09 -1.31 -9.69
CA PHE A 98 4.25 -1.63 -10.84
C PHE A 98 5.09 -1.46 -12.11
N GLY A 99 5.09 -2.49 -12.94
CA GLY A 99 5.82 -2.56 -14.19
C GLY A 99 5.20 -1.74 -15.32
N PHE A 100 5.87 -1.73 -16.47
CA PHE A 100 5.46 -0.97 -17.64
C PHE A 100 4.09 -1.39 -18.21
N PHE A 101 3.72 -2.66 -18.07
CA PHE A 101 2.49 -3.21 -18.63
C PHE A 101 1.39 -3.38 -17.57
N ASP A 102 1.69 -3.14 -16.31
CA ASP A 102 0.76 -3.30 -15.21
C ASP A 102 -0.30 -2.20 -15.30
N ALA A 103 -1.55 -2.63 -15.50
CA ALA A 103 -2.70 -1.75 -15.74
C ALA A 103 -2.55 -0.81 -16.96
N ASP A 104 -1.80 -1.21 -18.00
CA ASP A 104 -1.63 -0.39 -19.22
C ASP A 104 -2.99 -0.01 -19.84
N GLY A 105 -3.21 1.28 -20.11
CA GLY A 105 -4.46 1.80 -20.65
C GLY A 105 -5.57 2.06 -19.62
N GLU A 106 -5.36 1.72 -18.35
CA GLU A 106 -6.32 1.99 -17.30
C GLU A 106 -6.20 3.41 -16.74
N THR A 107 -7.27 3.91 -16.13
CA THR A 107 -7.23 5.14 -15.34
C THR A 107 -7.42 4.80 -13.87
N VAL A 108 -6.36 4.97 -13.09
CA VAL A 108 -6.38 4.60 -11.68
C VAL A 108 -6.94 5.74 -10.84
N ARG A 109 -7.85 5.39 -9.94
CA ARG A 109 -8.58 6.31 -9.05
C ARG A 109 -8.57 5.88 -7.59
N GLU A 110 -8.22 4.63 -7.35
CA GLU A 110 -8.14 4.04 -6.01
C GLU A 110 -6.75 3.46 -5.80
N CYS A 111 -6.25 3.55 -4.56
CA CYS A 111 -5.09 2.81 -4.09
C CYS A 111 -5.44 2.20 -2.74
N ALA A 112 -5.20 0.91 -2.55
CA ALA A 112 -5.44 0.24 -1.28
C ALA A 112 -4.30 -0.68 -0.90
N LEU A 113 -4.06 -0.85 0.40
CA LEU A 113 -3.13 -1.82 0.94
C LEU A 113 -3.90 -2.99 1.54
N PHE A 114 -3.56 -4.21 1.14
CA PHE A 114 -4.11 -5.45 1.67
C PHE A 114 -3.04 -6.27 2.34
N PHE A 115 -3.39 -6.97 3.42
CA PHE A 115 -2.56 -8.00 4.04
C PHE A 115 -3.24 -9.36 3.95
N GLY A 116 -2.45 -10.41 3.72
CA GLY A 116 -2.93 -11.79 3.75
C GLY A 116 -3.65 -12.24 2.47
N THR A 117 -3.54 -11.48 1.38
CA THR A 117 -4.04 -11.91 0.07
C THR A 117 -3.41 -13.24 -0.36
N THR A 118 -4.21 -14.14 -0.91
CA THR A 118 -3.72 -15.34 -1.59
C THR A 118 -4.07 -15.34 -3.07
N VAL A 119 -3.22 -15.97 -3.86
CA VAL A 119 -3.29 -15.98 -5.33
C VAL A 119 -3.84 -17.32 -5.81
N THR A 120 -4.55 -17.31 -6.93
CA THR A 120 -5.06 -18.54 -7.56
C THR A 120 -3.91 -19.47 -8.02
N PRO A 121 -4.10 -20.80 -8.00
CA PRO A 121 -3.03 -21.76 -8.31
C PRO A 121 -2.48 -21.70 -9.74
N ASP A 122 -3.23 -21.08 -10.66
CA ASP A 122 -2.88 -20.92 -12.08
C ASP A 122 -2.04 -19.68 -12.36
N THR A 123 -1.81 -18.80 -11.37
CA THR A 123 -0.96 -17.64 -11.54
C THR A 123 0.52 -18.06 -11.68
N PRO A 124 1.22 -17.64 -12.75
CA PRO A 124 2.59 -18.08 -12.97
C PRO A 124 3.52 -17.70 -11.80
N PRO A 125 4.38 -18.63 -11.34
CA PRO A 125 5.31 -18.36 -10.25
C PRO A 125 6.21 -17.15 -10.56
N GLY A 126 6.45 -16.31 -9.55
CA GLY A 126 7.34 -15.16 -9.66
C GLY A 126 6.72 -13.88 -10.21
N HIS A 127 5.46 -13.91 -10.64
CA HIS A 127 4.71 -12.69 -10.95
C HIS A 127 4.28 -11.99 -9.66
N ARG A 128 4.63 -10.70 -9.54
CA ARG A 128 4.26 -9.87 -8.40
C ARG A 128 2.95 -9.16 -8.60
N TYR A 129 2.73 -8.66 -9.81
CA TYR A 129 1.46 -8.10 -10.23
C TYR A 129 0.51 -9.23 -10.60
N ILE A 130 -0.70 -9.17 -10.04
CA ILE A 130 -1.80 -10.07 -10.32
C ILE A 130 -3.04 -9.24 -10.67
N THR A 131 -3.84 -9.75 -11.58
CA THR A 131 -5.14 -9.15 -11.94
C THR A 131 -6.20 -9.50 -10.89
N ALA A 132 -7.32 -8.78 -10.88
CA ALA A 132 -8.38 -9.00 -9.90
C ALA A 132 -8.95 -10.44 -9.91
N ASP A 133 -8.99 -11.09 -11.08
CA ASP A 133 -9.44 -12.48 -11.26
C ASP A 133 -8.42 -13.52 -10.75
N GLN A 134 -7.17 -13.13 -10.55
CA GLN A 134 -6.10 -13.98 -9.98
C GLN A 134 -6.05 -13.92 -8.45
N VAL A 135 -6.93 -13.14 -7.81
CA VAL A 135 -7.06 -13.07 -6.35
C VAL A 135 -7.96 -14.22 -5.88
N ALA A 136 -7.38 -15.18 -5.15
CA ALA A 136 -8.14 -16.29 -4.58
C ALA A 136 -8.83 -15.91 -3.26
N THR A 137 -8.09 -15.25 -2.37
CA THR A 137 -8.68 -14.59 -1.19
C THR A 137 -8.15 -13.16 -1.11
N PRO A 138 -9.03 -12.17 -0.87
CA PRO A 138 -8.63 -10.76 -0.91
C PRO A 138 -7.67 -10.37 0.23
N GLY A 139 -7.74 -11.07 1.36
CA GLY A 139 -7.10 -10.63 2.60
C GLY A 139 -7.87 -9.48 3.25
N ASP A 140 -7.22 -8.81 4.21
CA ASP A 140 -7.79 -7.69 4.95
C ASP A 140 -7.31 -6.37 4.35
N MET A 141 -8.25 -5.49 3.98
CA MET A 141 -7.94 -4.15 3.51
C MET A 141 -7.56 -3.26 4.70
N TYR A 142 -6.34 -2.75 4.70
CA TYR A 142 -5.80 -1.94 5.78
C TYR A 142 -6.05 -0.44 5.56
N THR A 143 -5.80 0.04 4.34
CA THR A 143 -6.06 1.43 3.94
C THR A 143 -6.67 1.48 2.55
N LEU A 144 -7.43 2.54 2.29
CA LEU A 144 -8.00 2.89 1.00
C LEU A 144 -7.87 4.40 0.80
N GLU A 145 -7.35 4.79 -0.35
CA GLU A 145 -7.26 6.16 -0.81
C GLU A 145 -8.04 6.32 -2.11
N TYR A 146 -8.83 7.39 -2.19
CA TYR A 146 -9.38 7.89 -3.44
C TYR A 146 -8.51 9.04 -3.93
N ARG A 147 -8.04 8.93 -5.17
CA ARG A 147 -7.15 9.91 -5.81
C ARG A 147 -7.79 10.50 -7.07
N LYS A 148 -7.19 11.58 -7.55
CA LYS A 148 -7.47 12.15 -8.87
C LYS A 148 -7.16 11.11 -9.96
N PRO A 149 -7.81 11.19 -11.13
CA PRO A 149 -7.51 10.32 -12.27
C PRO A 149 -6.02 10.29 -12.57
N SER A 150 -5.43 9.10 -12.51
CA SER A 150 -4.05 8.85 -12.95
C SER A 150 -4.07 7.87 -14.13
N PRO A 151 -3.99 8.37 -15.38
CA PRO A 151 -3.86 7.51 -16.55
C PRO A 151 -2.56 6.71 -16.46
N ARG A 152 -2.67 5.39 -16.61
CA ARG A 152 -1.51 4.51 -16.68
C ARG A 152 -0.92 4.55 -18.07
N GLU A 153 0.32 5.00 -18.10
CA GLU A 153 1.19 4.96 -19.27
C GLU A 153 2.22 3.86 -19.08
N ARG A 154 2.92 3.49 -20.15
CA ARG A 154 3.97 2.47 -20.12
C ARG A 154 5.22 2.97 -19.39
N LYS A 155 5.12 3.09 -18.08
CA LYS A 155 6.17 3.50 -17.15
C LYS A 155 6.08 2.69 -15.86
N GLN A 156 7.22 2.57 -15.19
CA GLN A 156 7.24 2.04 -13.83
C GLN A 156 6.65 3.06 -12.88
N GLU A 157 5.87 2.57 -11.93
CA GLU A 157 5.34 3.37 -10.83
C GLU A 157 5.57 2.64 -9.52
N THR A 158 5.76 3.42 -8.47
CA THR A 158 6.05 2.92 -7.14
C THR A 158 4.92 3.37 -6.22
N GLU A 159 4.29 2.42 -5.56
CA GLU A 159 3.41 2.70 -4.44
C GLU A 159 4.15 2.37 -3.16
N PHE A 160 4.09 3.26 -2.19
CA PHE A 160 4.67 3.02 -0.88
C PHE A 160 3.81 3.64 0.21
N LEU A 161 3.95 3.11 1.41
CA LEU A 161 3.27 3.61 2.59
C LEU A 161 4.12 3.38 3.83
N ILE A 162 4.06 4.35 4.76
CA ILE A 162 4.58 4.18 6.11
C ILE A 162 3.39 4.03 7.06
N LEU A 163 3.32 2.87 7.71
CA LEU A 163 2.26 2.55 8.67
C LEU A 163 2.72 2.86 10.09
N PRO A 164 2.14 3.86 10.77
CA PRO A 164 2.24 3.98 12.22
C PRO A 164 1.25 3.02 12.89
N LEU A 165 1.74 2.12 13.74
CA LEU A 165 0.94 1.10 14.43
C LEU A 165 0.75 1.43 15.90
#